data_AF-A0A3N9UUF6-F1
#
_entry.id   AF-A0A3N9UUF6-F1
#
_cell.length_a   1.000
_cell.length_b   1.000
_cell.length_c   1.000
_cell.angle_alpha   90.00
_cell.angle_beta   90.00
_cell.angle_gamma   90.00
#
_symmetry.space_group_name_H-M   'P 1'
#
loop_
_entity.id
_entity.type
_entity.pdbx_description
1 polymer ?
#
loop_
_entity_poly.entity_id
_entity_poly.type
_entity_poly.pdbx_seq_one_letter_code
_entity_poly.pdbx_strand_id
1 'polypeptide(L)' 'MTEQNRKYITKEIGKLLSDIWRIKGLAEQEYGPQHPITKKLAGMHGDAQALLQEMSEARNR' A
#
# COMPACT_ATOMS: atom_id res chain seq x y z
N MET A 1 -12.70 -10.00 15.59
CA MET A 1 -11.64 -10.28 14.58
C MET A 1 -10.66 -11.31 15.15
N THR A 2 -10.40 -12.43 14.47
CA THR A 2 -9.46 -13.47 14.95
C THR A 2 -8.01 -13.11 14.66
N GLU A 3 -7.05 -13.75 15.33
CA GLU A 3 -5.62 -13.55 15.04
C GLU A 3 -5.25 -13.99 13.62
N GLN A 4 -5.88 -15.07 13.13
CA GLN A 4 -5.73 -15.52 11.75
C GLN A 4 -6.20 -14.45 10.76
N ASN A 5 -7.35 -13.82 11.01
CA ASN A 5 -7.85 -12.74 10.15
C ASN A 5 -6.90 -11.53 10.17
N ARG A 6 -6.36 -11.16 11.34
CA ARG A 6 -5.37 -10.06 11.44
C ARG A 6 -4.12 -10.35 10.60
N LYS A 7 -3.52 -11.54 10.76
CA LYS A 7 -2.34 -11.96 9.98
C LYS A 7 -2.61 -11.97 8.47
N TYR A 8 -3.78 -12.46 8.07
CA TYR A 8 -4.20 -12.45 6.68
C TYR A 8 -4.32 -11.03 6.12
N ILE A 9 -5.03 -10.14 6.83
CA ILE A 9 -5.20 -8.74 6.42
C ILE A 9 -3.84 -8.04 6.26
N THR A 10 -2.94 -8.16 7.25
CA THR A 10 -1.59 -7.57 7.14
C THR A 10 -0.82 -8.08 5.92
N LYS A 11 -0.91 -9.39 5.62
CA LYS A 11 -0.29 -9.98 4.44
C LYS A 11 -0.84 -9.40 3.14
N GLU A 12 -2.17 -9.27 3.02
CA GLU A 12 -2.79 -8.74 1.81
C GLU A 12 -2.54 -7.24 1.63
N ILE A 13 -2.48 -6.45 2.69
CA ILE A 13 -2.06 -5.03 2.60
C ILE A 13 -0.60 -4.95 2.12
N GLY A 14 0.28 -5.83 2.59
CA GLY A 14 1.67 -5.89 2.12
C GLY A 14 1.80 -6.17 0.62
N LYS A 15 0.96 -7.08 0.09
CA LYS A 15 0.89 -7.33 -1.35
C LYS A 15 0.35 -6.14 -2.11
N LEU A 16 -0.74 -5.54 -1.62
CA LEU A 16 -1.35 -4.35 -2.22
C LEU A 16 -0.33 -3.21 -2.34
N LEU A 17 0.47 -2.97 -1.29
CA LEU A 17 1.52 -1.96 -1.31
C LEU A 17 2.54 -2.21 -2.43
N SER A 18 3.00 -3.46 -2.57
CA SER A 18 3.93 -3.88 -3.62
C SER A 18 3.33 -3.71 -5.04
N ASP A 19 2.07 -4.09 -5.21
CA ASP A 19 1.36 -3.95 -6.48
C ASP A 19 1.18 -2.48 -6.87
N ILE A 20 0.78 -1.62 -5.93
CA ILE A 20 0.66 -0.17 -6.16
C ILE A 20 2.03 0.40 -6.54
N TRP A 21 3.11 0.02 -5.83
CA TRP A 21 4.46 0.49 -6.15
C TRP A 21 4.88 0.13 -7.59
N ARG A 22 4.64 -1.11 -8.00
CA ARG A 22 4.95 -1.58 -9.36
C ARG A 22 4.15 -0.84 -10.42
N ILE A 23 2.84 -0.69 -10.23
CA ILE A 23 1.96 0.00 -11.18
C ILE A 23 2.32 1.50 -11.24
N LYS A 24 2.62 2.13 -10.09
CA LYS A 24 3.07 3.52 -10.03
C LYS A 24 4.34 3.71 -10.85
N GLY A 25 5.34 2.83 -10.70
CA GLY A 25 6.60 2.91 -11.46
C GLY A 25 6.36 2.86 -12.97
N LEU A 26 5.48 1.97 -13.44
CA LEU A 26 5.09 1.88 -14.84
C LEU A 26 4.32 3.13 -15.31
N ALA A 27 3.38 3.63 -14.50
CA ALA A 27 2.64 4.84 -14.79
C ALA A 27 3.53 6.09 -14.87
N GLU A 28 4.55 6.17 -14.02
CA GLU A 28 5.53 7.25 -14.01
C GLU A 28 6.41 7.21 -15.26
N GLN A 29 6.80 6.02 -15.73
CA GLN A 29 7.55 5.84 -16.98
C GLN A 29 6.72 6.24 -18.21
N GLU A 30 5.45 5.83 -18.26
CA GLU A 30 4.58 6.06 -19.43
C GLU A 30 4.02 7.48 -19.49
N TYR A 31 3.54 8.01 -18.35
CA TYR A 31 2.77 9.25 -18.29
C TYR A 31 3.48 10.39 -17.55
N GLY A 32 4.57 10.09 -16.85
CA GLY A 32 5.30 11.03 -16.01
C GLY A 32 4.74 11.17 -14.58
N PRO A 33 5.52 11.77 -13.67
CA PRO A 33 5.18 11.90 -12.25
C PRO A 33 4.00 12.84 -11.96
N GLN A 34 3.75 13.79 -12.86
CA GLN A 34 2.69 14.80 -12.70
C GLN A 34 1.30 14.31 -13.15
N HIS A 35 1.24 13.19 -13.87
CA HIS A 35 -0.02 12.67 -14.42
C HIS A 35 -0.98 12.26 -13.29
N PRO A 36 -2.31 12.48 -13.44
CA PRO A 36 -3.29 12.17 -12.40
C PRO A 36 -3.23 10.73 -11.90
N ILE A 37 -3.00 9.76 -12.79
CA ILE A 37 -2.91 8.34 -12.39
C ILE A 37 -1.70 8.08 -11.49
N THR A 38 -0.54 8.66 -11.81
CA THR A 38 0.70 8.50 -11.03
C THR A 38 0.56 9.14 -9.66
N LYS A 39 -0.04 10.33 -9.57
CA LYS A 39 -0.36 10.99 -8.29
C LYS A 39 -1.32 10.17 -7.44
N LYS A 40 -2.38 9.61 -8.05
CA LYS A 40 -3.35 8.78 -7.34
C LYS A 40 -2.70 7.52 -6.77
N LEU A 41 -1.86 6.85 -7.56
CA LEU A 41 -1.11 5.66 -7.12
C LEU A 41 -0.11 6.00 -6.02
N ALA A 42 0.55 7.16 -6.08
CA ALA A 42 1.43 7.62 -4.99
C ALA A 42 0.67 7.83 -3.67
N GLY A 43 -0.53 8.43 -3.72
CA GLY A 43 -1.40 8.57 -2.55
C GLY A 43 -1.83 7.21 -1.98
N MET A 44 -2.32 6.31 -2.83
CA MET A 44 -2.72 4.96 -2.42
C MET A 44 -1.57 4.16 -1.80
N HIS A 45 -0.34 4.35 -2.29
CA HIS A 45 0.85 3.73 -1.69
C HIS A 45 1.07 4.27 -0.27
N GLY A 46 0.95 5.58 -0.07
CA GLY A 46 1.05 6.20 1.26
C GLY A 46 -0.02 5.67 2.24
N ASP A 47 -1.27 5.59 1.79
CA ASP A 47 -2.38 5.06 2.61
C ASP A 47 -2.14 3.60 2.99
N ALA A 48 -1.74 2.75 2.04
CA ALA A 48 -1.43 1.35 2.30
C ALA A 48 -0.23 1.18 3.26
N GLN A 49 0.78 2.05 3.15
CA GLN A 49 1.93 2.06 4.05
C GLN A 49 1.51 2.45 5.48
N ALA A 50 0.68 3.48 5.64
CA ALA A 50 0.15 3.89 6.94
C ALA A 50 -0.64 2.76 7.61
N LEU A 51 -1.51 2.08 6.86
CA LEU A 51 -2.27 0.93 7.37
C LEU A 51 -1.36 -0.21 7.86
N LEU A 52 -0.25 -0.52 7.16
CA LEU A 52 0.70 -1.52 7.64
C LEU A 52 1.38 -1.10 8.93
N GLN A 53 1.75 0.17 9.04
CA GLN A 53 2.39 0.69 10.23
C GLN A 53 1.46 0.64 11.45
N GLU A 54 0.21 1.10 11.31
CA GLU A 54 -0.80 1.02 12.37
C GLU A 54 -1.03 -0.42 12.85
N MET A 55 -1.09 -1.37 11.91
CA MET A 55 -1.28 -2.79 12.22
C MET A 55 -0.06 -3.40 12.93
N SER A 56 1.15 -2.91 12.64
CA SER A 56 2.38 -3.29 13.35
C SER A 56 2.39 -2.74 14.77
N GLU A 57 2.03 -1.47 14.94
CA GLU A 57 1.98 -0.80 16.25
C GLU A 57 0.89 -1.40 17.16
N ALA A 58 -0.28 -1.73 16.60
CA ALA A 58 -1.36 -2.40 17.33
C ALA A 58 -1.00 -3.82 17.82
N ARG A 59 0.00 -4.47 17.22
CA ARG A 59 0.51 -5.77 17.66
C ARG A 59 1.47 -5.68 18.85
N ASN A 60 2.11 -4.52 19.02
CA ASN A 60 3.14 -4.29 20.05
C ASN A 60 2.58 -3.61 21.33
N ARG A 61 1.27 -3.37 21.38
CA ARG A 61 0.53 -2.90 22.57
C ARG A 61 -0.25 -4.05 23.19
#